data_AF-A0A0J1GD86-F1
#
_entry.id   AF-A0A0J1GD86-F1
#
_cell.length_a   1.000
_cell.length_b   1.000
_cell.length_c   1.000
_cell.angle_alpha   90.00
_cell.angle_beta   90.00
_cell.angle_gamma   90.00
#
_symmetry.space_group_name_H-M   'P 1'
#
loop_
_entity.id
_entity.type
_entity.pdbx_description
1 polymer ?
#
loop_
_entity_poly.entity_id
_entity_poly.type
_entity_poly.pdbx_seq_one_letter_code
_entity_poly.pdbx_strand_id
1 'polypeptide(L)'
;MITDLPGFVSVNKLESLPSGRYFVVESIYQRAADSSVLVTMSEILTVAESRTVAVDLHVLTDEGELRFRDFCLTSSGAWRDSYGATAWKLQDLLPPELAKYTLTSRQGTVVDHDGHGNLLQVPAKEQNYGA
;
A
#
# COMPACT_ATOMS: atom_id res chain seq x y z
N MET A 1 -16.60 -2.09 2.97
CA MET A 1 -16.05 -3.41 2.59
C MET A 1 -15.53 -3.31 1.17
N ILE A 2 -14.23 -3.55 0.96
CA ILE A 2 -13.61 -3.54 -0.38
C ILE A 2 -14.26 -4.64 -1.20
N THR A 3 -14.78 -4.31 -2.38
CA THR A 3 -15.27 -5.28 -3.34
C THR A 3 -14.34 -5.26 -4.53
N ASP A 4 -13.79 -6.40 -4.90
CA ASP A 4 -13.05 -6.57 -6.16
C ASP A 4 -13.96 -7.23 -7.18
N LEU A 5 -14.03 -6.63 -8.36
CA LEU A 5 -14.82 -7.17 -9.46
C LEU A 5 -13.96 -8.18 -10.25
N PRO A 6 -14.51 -9.34 -10.66
CA PRO A 6 -13.80 -10.25 -11.55
C PRO A 6 -13.32 -9.53 -12.82
N GLY A 7 -12.03 -9.64 -13.14
CA GLY A 7 -11.41 -8.97 -14.30
C GLY A 7 -11.12 -7.48 -14.11
N PHE A 8 -11.20 -6.97 -12.87
CA PHE A 8 -10.82 -5.61 -12.54
C PHE A 8 -9.32 -5.35 -12.81
N VAL A 9 -9.04 -4.22 -13.46
CA VAL A 9 -7.68 -3.71 -13.68
C VAL A 9 -7.61 -2.32 -13.06
N SER A 10 -6.66 -2.13 -12.15
CA SER A 10 -6.46 -0.85 -11.49
C SER A 10 -6.13 0.25 -12.51
N VAL A 11 -6.66 1.46 -12.27
CA VAL A 11 -6.25 2.66 -13.01
C VAL A 11 -4.87 3.17 -12.58
N ASN A 12 -4.38 2.70 -11.43
CA ASN A 12 -3.05 3.00 -10.94
C ASN A 12 -2.05 2.02 -11.55
N LYS A 13 -0.90 2.55 -11.97
CA LYS A 13 0.18 1.77 -12.57
C LYS A 13 1.47 2.09 -11.87
N LEU A 14 2.23 1.07 -11.49
CA LEU A 14 3.54 1.27 -10.87
C LEU A 14 4.51 2.05 -11.79
N GLU A 15 4.38 1.85 -13.11
CA GLU A 15 5.07 2.61 -14.17
C GLU A 15 4.88 4.14 -14.07
N SER A 16 3.83 4.60 -13.39
CA SER A 16 3.60 6.04 -13.17
C SER A 16 4.50 6.63 -12.08
N LEU A 17 5.12 5.79 -11.25
CA LEU A 17 6.13 6.23 -10.30
C LEU A 17 7.45 6.48 -11.03
N PRO A 18 8.17 7.56 -10.73
CA PRO A 18 9.51 7.77 -11.26
C PRO A 18 10.44 6.58 -10.95
N SER A 19 11.44 6.34 -11.79
CA SER A 19 12.52 5.44 -11.42
C SER A 19 13.28 6.02 -10.22
N GLY A 20 13.80 5.14 -9.37
CA GLY A 20 14.51 5.56 -8.16
C GLY A 20 14.32 4.61 -7.00
N ARG A 21 14.85 5.01 -5.84
CA ARG A 21 14.84 4.20 -4.64
C ARG A 21 13.65 4.55 -3.75
N TYR A 22 12.98 3.52 -3.25
CA TYR A 22 11.81 3.62 -2.40
C TYR A 22 11.99 2.79 -1.12
N PHE A 23 11.31 3.21 -0.06
CA PHE A 23 11.02 2.37 1.09
C PHE A 23 9.64 1.79 0.92
N VAL A 24 9.52 0.47 1.04
CA VAL A 24 8.23 -0.22 1.18
C VAL A 24 8.07 -0.58 2.64
N VAL A 25 6.99 -0.09 3.26
CA VAL A 25 6.66 -0.36 4.65
C VAL A 25 5.41 -1.22 4.69
N GLU A 26 5.57 -2.48 5.06
CA GLU A 26 4.48 -3.43 5.22
C GLU A 26 4.01 -3.43 6.67
N SER A 27 2.73 -3.13 6.87
CA SER A 27 2.08 -3.05 8.16
C SER A 27 0.94 -4.05 8.21
N ILE A 28 0.95 -4.92 9.21
CA ILE A 28 -0.10 -5.93 9.44
C ILE A 28 -0.97 -5.47 10.60
N TYR A 29 -2.28 -5.50 10.39
CA TYR A 29 -3.27 -5.13 11.38
C TYR A 29 -4.26 -6.27 11.60
N GLN A 30 -4.64 -6.45 12.86
CA GLN A 30 -5.62 -7.45 13.30
C GLN A 30 -6.58 -6.83 14.30
N ARG A 31 -7.78 -7.40 14.40
CA ARG A 31 -8.75 -7.02 15.42
C ARG A 31 -8.56 -7.93 16.63
N ALA A 32 -8.40 -7.35 17.83
CA ALA A 32 -8.16 -8.15 19.05
C ALA A 32 -9.26 -9.19 19.34
N ALA A 33 -10.50 -8.87 18.98
CA ALA A 33 -11.65 -9.77 19.16
C ALA A 33 -11.74 -10.87 18.09
N ASP A 34 -10.98 -10.76 16.99
CA ASP A 34 -11.11 -11.64 15.84
C ASP A 34 -9.85 -11.57 14.96
N SER A 35 -8.99 -12.58 15.09
CA SER A 35 -7.77 -12.72 14.31
C SER A 35 -7.97 -13.38 12.95
N SER A 36 -9.22 -13.74 12.59
CA SER A 36 -9.51 -14.42 11.33
C SER A 36 -9.48 -13.47 10.13
N VAL A 37 -9.66 -12.17 10.36
CA VAL A 37 -9.46 -11.12 9.34
C VAL A 37 -8.10 -10.47 9.51
N LEU A 38 -7.31 -10.51 8.44
CA LEU A 38 -5.99 -9.88 8.36
C LEU A 38 -6.04 -8.70 7.41
N VAL A 39 -5.55 -7.54 7.85
CA VAL A 39 -5.38 -6.38 6.99
C VAL A 39 -3.90 -6.11 6.83
N THR A 40 -3.41 -6.07 5.60
CA THR A 40 -2.04 -5.67 5.27
C THR A 40 -2.07 -4.36 4.50
N MET A 41 -1.32 -3.37 4.95
CA MET A 41 -1.07 -2.13 4.21
C MET A 41 0.41 -2.05 3.86
N SER A 42 0.70 -1.93 2.58
CA SER A 42 2.06 -1.74 2.06
C SER A 42 2.19 -0.32 1.53
N GLU A 43 2.87 0.53 2.29
CA GLU A 43 3.13 1.93 1.95
C GLU A 43 4.41 2.02 1.11
N ILE A 44 4.37 2.71 -0.02
CA ILE A 44 5.54 3.02 -0.84
C ILE A 44 5.92 4.47 -0.60
N LEU A 45 7.12 4.70 -0.07
CA LEU A 45 7.65 6.01 0.27
C LEU A 45 8.88 6.33 -0.57
N THR A 46 9.02 7.58 -0.99
CA THR A 46 10.27 8.05 -1.60
C THR A 46 11.37 8.10 -0.54
N VAL A 47 12.57 7.58 -0.84
CA VAL A 47 13.71 7.65 0.11
C VAL A 47 14.10 9.09 0.42
N ALA A 48 14.05 9.97 -0.57
CA ALA A 48 14.55 11.35 -0.44
C ALA A 48 13.65 12.25 0.43
N GLU A 49 12.33 12.06 0.37
CA GLU A 49 11.36 12.96 1.01
C GLU A 49 10.57 12.27 2.14
N SER A 50 10.76 10.96 2.33
CA SER A 50 9.96 10.13 3.24
C SER A 50 8.44 10.33 3.04
N ARG A 51 8.05 10.59 1.80
CA ARG A 51 6.66 10.87 1.44
C ARG A 51 6.02 9.61 0.87
N THR A 52 4.90 9.19 1.45
CA THR A 52 4.09 8.11 0.89
C THR A 52 3.50 8.55 -0.45
N VAL A 53 3.79 7.79 -1.51
CA VAL A 53 3.35 8.05 -2.89
C VAL A 53 2.35 7.02 -3.39
N ALA A 54 2.37 5.82 -2.82
CA ALA A 54 1.39 4.78 -3.10
C ALA A 54 1.14 3.92 -1.87
N VAL A 55 -0.01 3.27 -1.81
CA VAL A 55 -0.40 2.34 -0.76
C VAL A 55 -1.17 1.20 -1.37
N ASP A 56 -0.76 -0.03 -1.08
CA ASP A 56 -1.52 -1.24 -1.38
C ASP A 56 -2.21 -1.74 -0.11
N LEU A 57 -3.50 -2.03 -0.21
CA LEU A 57 -4.32 -2.53 0.87
C LEU A 57 -4.83 -3.92 0.50
N HIS A 58 -4.44 -4.91 1.30
CA HIS A 58 -4.93 -6.27 1.22
C HIS A 58 -5.78 -6.60 2.45
N VAL A 59 -6.92 -7.25 2.24
CA VAL A 59 -7.78 -7.75 3.31
C VAL A 59 -8.05 -9.22 3.04
N LEU A 60 -7.53 -10.09 3.90
CA LEU A 60 -7.88 -11.51 3.93
C LEU A 60 -9.08 -11.66 4.87
N THR A 61 -10.22 -12.09 4.35
CA THR A 61 -11.43 -12.32 5.16
C THR A 61 -11.37 -13.66 5.88
N ASP A 62 -12.28 -13.85 6.82
CA ASP A 62 -12.45 -15.08 7.59
C ASP A 62 -12.90 -16.27 6.73
N GLU A 63 -13.53 -16.01 5.59
CA GLU A 63 -13.83 -17.03 4.57
C GLU A 63 -12.63 -17.37 3.67
N GLY A 64 -11.49 -16.72 3.87
CA GLY A 64 -10.28 -16.91 3.07
C GLY A 64 -10.28 -16.15 1.74
N GLU A 65 -11.20 -15.19 1.54
CA GLU A 65 -11.19 -14.32 0.37
C GLU A 65 -10.13 -13.23 0.53
N LEU A 66 -9.30 -13.03 -0.50
CA LEU A 66 -8.38 -11.89 -0.58
C LEU A 66 -9.03 -10.76 -1.37
N ARG A 67 -9.07 -9.58 -0.76
CA ARG A 67 -9.53 -8.33 -1.39
C ARG A 67 -8.39 -7.33 -1.42
N PHE A 68 -8.35 -6.52 -2.47
CA PHE A 68 -7.26 -5.63 -2.80
C PHE A 68 -7.75 -4.24 -3.14
N ARG A 69 -7.01 -3.22 -2.72
CA ARG A 69 -7.17 -1.87 -3.25
C ARG A 69 -5.83 -1.16 -3.22
N ASP A 70 -5.44 -0.58 -4.35
CA ASP A 70 -4.31 0.34 -4.38
C ASP A 70 -4.79 1.79 -4.32
N PHE A 71 -3.86 2.63 -3.88
CA PHE A 71 -4.03 4.07 -3.82
C PHE A 71 -2.73 4.71 -4.31
N CYS A 72 -2.84 5.77 -5.11
CA CYS A 72 -1.69 6.50 -5.61
C CYS A 72 -1.89 8.00 -5.41
N LEU A 73 -0.82 8.68 -5.05
CA LEU A 73 -0.77 10.13 -4.95
C LEU A 73 -0.58 10.73 -6.34
N THR A 74 -1.53 11.55 -6.76
CA THR A 74 -1.49 12.21 -8.06
C THR A 74 -0.53 13.39 -8.06
N SER A 75 -0.18 13.88 -9.26
CA SER A 75 0.61 15.10 -9.44
C SER A 75 -0.06 16.36 -8.88
N SER A 76 -1.39 16.36 -8.74
CA SER A 76 -2.12 17.44 -8.08
C SER A 76 -2.05 17.36 -6.54
N GLY A 77 -1.47 16.30 -5.99
CA GLY A 77 -1.38 16.06 -4.54
C GLY A 77 -2.63 15.43 -3.92
N ALA A 78 -3.60 14.99 -4.72
CA ALA A 78 -4.75 14.23 -4.24
C ALA A 78 -4.43 12.73 -4.28
N TRP A 79 -5.11 11.95 -3.45
CA TRP A 79 -5.10 10.48 -3.53
C TRP A 79 -6.14 10.01 -4.54
N ARG A 80 -5.83 8.91 -5.22
CA ARG A 80 -6.74 8.21 -6.12
C ARG A 80 -6.76 6.72 -5.82
N ASP A 81 -7.93 6.13 -5.68
CA ASP A 81 -8.07 4.68 -5.52
C ASP A 81 -7.99 3.91 -6.85
N SER A 82 -7.96 2.58 -6.77
CA SER A 82 -7.87 1.71 -7.95
C SER A 82 -9.00 1.89 -8.97
N TYR A 83 -10.16 2.41 -8.56
CA TYR A 83 -11.33 2.67 -9.40
C TYR A 83 -11.35 4.09 -9.98
N GLY A 84 -10.41 4.95 -9.58
CA GLY A 84 -10.29 6.33 -10.03
C GLY A 84 -11.02 7.36 -9.16
N ALA A 85 -11.61 6.96 -8.03
CA ALA A 85 -12.16 7.91 -7.07
C ALA A 85 -11.01 8.72 -6.45
N THR A 86 -11.23 10.02 -6.22
CA THR A 86 -10.18 10.92 -5.71
C THR A 86 -10.59 11.62 -4.42
N ALA A 87 -9.61 11.85 -3.54
CA ALA A 87 -9.78 12.63 -2.32
C ALA A 87 -8.48 13.32 -1.91
N TRP A 88 -8.55 14.39 -1.13
CA TRP A 88 -7.35 15.10 -0.66
C TRP A 88 -6.60 14.36 0.44
N LYS A 89 -7.26 13.45 1.16
CA LYS A 89 -6.66 12.64 2.21
C LYS A 89 -6.93 11.17 1.92
N LEU A 90 -5.92 10.33 2.11
CA LEU A 90 -6.03 8.88 1.91
C LEU A 90 -7.15 8.27 2.77
N GLN A 91 -7.28 8.74 4.02
CA GLN A 91 -8.32 8.29 4.97
C GLN A 91 -9.75 8.45 4.45
N ASP A 92 -10.00 9.37 3.51
CA ASP A 92 -11.33 9.61 2.95
C ASP A 92 -11.67 8.58 1.84
N LEU A 93 -10.68 7.83 1.35
CA LEU A 93 -10.84 6.71 0.40
C LEU A 93 -10.77 5.34 1.09
N LEU A 94 -10.19 5.27 2.30
CA LEU A 94 -10.06 4.03 3.04
C LEU A 94 -11.41 3.58 3.61
N PRO A 95 -11.66 2.26 3.70
CA PRO A 95 -12.84 1.75 4.38
C PRO A 95 -12.84 2.14 5.87
N PRO A 96 -13.90 2.78 6.39
CA PRO A 96 -13.93 3.27 7.78
C PRO A 96 -13.82 2.15 8.82
N GLU A 97 -14.19 0.91 8.47
CA GLU A 97 -14.03 -0.26 9.33
C GLU A 97 -12.57 -0.56 9.71
N LEU A 98 -11.59 -0.08 8.92
CA LEU A 98 -10.17 -0.25 9.23
C LEU A 98 -9.76 0.40 10.55
N ALA A 99 -10.49 1.44 11.00
CA ALA A 99 -10.25 2.09 12.28
C ALA A 99 -10.42 1.16 13.51
N LYS A 100 -10.99 -0.04 13.32
CA LYS A 100 -11.18 -1.05 14.37
C LYS A 100 -10.00 -2.04 14.49
N TYR A 101 -9.03 -1.97 13.57
CA TYR A 101 -7.88 -2.87 13.56
C TYR A 101 -6.69 -2.20 14.25
N THR A 102 -5.85 -3.02 14.89
CA THR A 102 -4.66 -2.58 15.60
C THR A 102 -3.43 -3.14 14.92
N LEU A 103 -2.37 -2.33 14.80
CA LEU A 103 -1.09 -2.74 14.25
C LEU A 103 -0.48 -3.85 15.10
N THR A 104 -0.09 -4.96 14.47
CA THR A 104 0.57 -6.09 15.13
C THR A 104 2.00 -6.31 14.64
N SER A 105 2.29 -5.95 13.40
CA SER A 105 3.63 -6.03 12.82
C SER A 105 3.88 -4.89 11.85
N ARG A 106 5.13 -4.42 11.77
CA ARG A 106 5.58 -3.43 10.81
C ARG A 106 7.00 -3.72 10.37
N GLN A 107 7.24 -3.79 9.07
CA GLN A 107 8.56 -4.04 8.49
C GLN A 107 8.82 -3.09 7.32
N GLY A 108 10.04 -2.55 7.26
CA GLY A 108 10.50 -1.73 6.14
C GLY A 108 11.49 -2.50 5.28
N THR A 109 11.39 -2.34 3.96
CA THR A 109 12.35 -2.85 2.99
C THR A 109 12.70 -1.76 1.99
N VAL A 110 13.98 -1.66 1.62
CA VAL A 110 14.42 -0.77 0.56
C VAL A 110 14.32 -1.49 -0.78
N VAL A 111 13.73 -0.83 -1.77
CA VAL A 111 13.58 -1.33 -3.15
C VAL A 111 14.02 -0.27 -4.15
N ASP A 112 14.53 -0.70 -5.31
CA ASP A 112 14.78 0.16 -6.47
C ASP A 112 13.67 -0.07 -7.51
N HIS A 113 13.03 0.99 -8.00
CA HIS A 113 12.08 0.94 -9.12
C HIS A 113 12.83 1.23 -10.42
N ASP A 114 12.72 0.32 -11.38
CA ASP A 114 13.41 0.41 -12.68
C ASP A 114 12.76 1.39 -13.67
N GLY A 115 11.58 1.94 -13.34
CA GLY A 115 10.80 2.80 -14.24
C GLY A 115 9.99 2.04 -15.29
N HIS A 116 10.00 0.70 -15.23
CA HIS A 116 9.27 -0.20 -16.12
C HIS A 116 8.24 -1.04 -15.35
N GLY A 117 7.86 -0.60 -14.15
CA GLY A 117 6.85 -1.26 -13.34
C GLY A 117 7.39 -2.44 -12.53
N ASN A 118 8.70 -2.51 -12.25
CA ASN A 118 9.26 -3.54 -11.37
C ASN A 118 9.96 -2.93 -10.16
N LEU A 119 9.62 -3.43 -8.97
CA LEU A 119 10.38 -3.18 -7.75
C LEU A 119 11.45 -4.27 -7.58
N LEU A 120 12.71 -3.85 -7.55
CA LEU A 120 13.87 -4.70 -7.39
C LEU A 120 14.33 -4.63 -5.94
N GLN A 121 14.45 -5.78 -5.28
CA GLN A 121 14.95 -5.82 -3.91
C GLN A 121 16.42 -5.43 -3.88
N VAL A 122 16.77 -4.45 -3.04
CA VAL A 122 18.15 -4.01 -2.89
C VAL A 122 18.90 -5.01 -1.99
N PRO A 123 20.17 -5.36 -2.29
CA PRO A 123 20.94 -6.31 -1.48
C PRO A 123 20.93 -5.96 0.01
N ALA A 124 20.86 -6.98 0.88
CA ALA A 124 20.69 -6.83 2.34
C ALA A 124 21.69 -5.89 3.04
N LYS A 125 22.88 -5.67 2.45
CA LYS A 125 23.89 -4.73 2.97
C LYS A 125 23.45 -3.26 2.90
N GLU A 126 22.51 -2.92 2.02
CA GLU A 126 21.98 -1.56 1.83
C GLU A 126 20.62 -1.33 2.52
N GLN A 127 20.06 -2.35 3.17
CA GLN A 127 18.77 -2.24 3.88
C GLN A 127 18.87 -1.54 5.25
N ASN A 128 20.10 -1.28 5.73
CA ASN A 128 20.39 -0.69 7.05
C ASN A 128 20.41 0.84 7.06
N TYR A 129 19.54 1.51 6.30
CA TYR A 129 19.30 2.93 6.50
C TYR A 129 18.09 3.08 7.44
N GLY A 130 18.43 3.04 8.73
CA GLY A 130 17.64 3.21 9.96
C GLY A 130 16.15 3.53 9.86
N ALA A 131 15.36 2.72 10.59
CA ALA A 131 14.06 3.13 11.13
C ALA A 131 14.19 4.31 12.11
#